data_AF-A0A1G5TK14-F1
#
_entry.id   AF-A0A1G5TK14-F1
#
_cell.length_a   1.000
_cell.length_b   1.000
_cell.length_c   1.000
_cell.angle_alpha   90.00
_cell.angle_beta   90.00
_cell.angle_gamma   90.00
#
_symmetry.space_group_name_H-M   'P 1'
#
loop_
_entity.id
_entity.type
_entity.pdbx_description
1 polymer ?
#
loop_
_entity_poly.entity_id
_entity_poly.type
_entity_poly.pdbx_seq_one_letter_code
_entity_poly.pdbx_strand_id
1 'polypeptide(L)'
;MSGTAKKTDPKLWDKVKTQVTKSEKGGKPGQWSARKAQIATAEYKKEGGGYAGKKTADNHLQQWTDEEWGTKSGKASGETGERYLPKKARETLTDTEYAASTAKKRADTRKGKQFSKQPKAAAEKAAAARKAGTASGTSETTKTELMRKARAQNVPGRSRMSKAQLAHAVHA
;
A
#
# COMPACT_ATOMS: atom_id res chain seq x y z
N MET A 1 4.95 -7.78 -12.14
CA MET A 1 4.02 -6.84 -11.49
C MET A 1 2.62 -7.35 -11.73
N SER A 2 1.79 -7.49 -10.69
CA SER A 2 0.37 -7.89 -10.85
C SER A 2 -0.35 -6.91 -11.77
N GLY A 3 -1.18 -7.43 -12.68
CA GLY A 3 -1.90 -6.60 -13.64
C GLY A 3 -3.00 -5.83 -12.92
N THR A 4 -2.86 -4.52 -12.79
CA THR A 4 -3.97 -3.64 -12.39
C THR A 4 -4.79 -3.29 -13.62
N ALA A 5 -6.12 -3.31 -13.46
CA ALA A 5 -7.03 -2.84 -14.49
C ALA A 5 -6.71 -1.38 -14.84
N LYS A 6 -6.52 -1.09 -16.12
CA LYS A 6 -6.22 0.24 -16.65
C LYS A 6 -7.53 0.99 -16.89
N LYS A 7 -7.57 2.29 -16.62
CA LYS A 7 -8.72 3.13 -16.96
C LYS A 7 -8.80 3.30 -18.47
N THR A 8 -9.99 3.11 -19.03
CA THR A 8 -10.22 3.24 -20.48
C THR A 8 -10.25 4.70 -20.93
N ASP A 9 -10.64 5.62 -20.05
CA ASP A 9 -10.62 7.06 -20.31
C ASP A 9 -9.78 7.81 -19.25
N PRO A 10 -8.49 8.05 -19.54
CA PRO A 10 -7.62 8.83 -18.67
C PRO A 10 -8.05 10.29 -18.51
N LYS A 11 -8.64 10.91 -19.54
CA LYS A 11 -9.05 12.32 -19.51
C LYS A 11 -10.23 12.52 -18.59
N LEU A 12 -11.23 11.64 -18.68
CA LEU A 12 -12.37 11.61 -17.77
C LEU A 12 -11.89 11.38 -16.33
N TRP A 13 -10.95 10.46 -16.12
CA TRP A 13 -10.38 10.21 -14.81
C TRP A 13 -9.71 11.45 -14.22
N ASP A 14 -8.89 12.17 -14.99
CA ASP A 14 -8.20 13.36 -14.50
C ASP A 14 -9.17 14.51 -14.18
N LYS A 15 -10.23 14.67 -14.99
CA LYS A 15 -11.33 15.59 -14.71
C LYS A 15 -11.99 15.27 -13.37
N VAL A 16 -12.47 14.04 -13.20
CA VAL A 16 -13.15 13.58 -11.97
C VAL A 16 -12.23 13.70 -10.76
N LYS A 17 -10.98 13.24 -10.88
CA LYS A 17 -9.97 13.34 -9.83
C LYS A 17 -9.76 14.78 -9.41
N THR A 18 -9.66 15.71 -10.36
CA THR A 18 -9.47 17.14 -10.07
C THR A 18 -10.68 17.73 -9.35
N GLN A 19 -11.90 17.45 -9.82
CA GLN A 19 -13.14 17.93 -9.18
C GLN A 19 -13.27 17.41 -7.74
N VAL A 20 -13.08 16.11 -7.53
CA VAL A 20 -13.14 15.50 -6.20
C VAL A 20 -12.03 16.03 -5.28
N THR A 21 -10.82 16.24 -5.81
CA THR A 21 -9.71 16.83 -5.04
C THR A 21 -10.06 18.23 -4.56
N LYS A 22 -10.66 19.07 -5.40
CA LYS A 22 -11.08 20.44 -5.04
C LYS A 22 -12.26 20.46 -4.07
N SER A 23 -13.14 19.47 -4.13
CA SER A 23 -14.32 19.39 -3.26
C SER A 23 -13.97 19.20 -1.77
N GLU A 24 -14.89 19.55 -0.88
CA GLU A 24 -14.85 19.23 0.55
C GLU A 24 -15.29 17.78 0.87
N LYS A 25 -15.77 17.04 -0.13
CA LYS A 25 -16.24 15.66 0.05
C LYS A 25 -15.06 14.72 0.28
N GLY A 26 -15.10 13.97 1.38
CA GLY A 26 -14.06 12.97 1.69
C GLY A 26 -12.74 13.54 2.21
N GLY A 27 -12.73 14.78 2.70
CA GLY A 27 -11.58 15.41 3.33
C GLY A 27 -11.44 16.87 2.94
N LYS A 28 -10.39 17.54 3.42
CA LYS A 28 -10.18 18.97 3.16
C LYS A 28 -10.12 19.28 1.65
N PRO A 29 -10.68 20.42 1.20
CA PRO A 29 -10.50 20.92 -0.17
C PRO A 29 -9.03 20.96 -0.58
N GLY A 30 -8.74 20.62 -1.84
CA GLY A 30 -7.39 20.59 -2.41
C GLY A 30 -6.53 19.39 -1.99
N GLN A 31 -6.98 18.56 -1.05
CA GLN A 31 -6.25 17.38 -0.59
C GLN A 31 -6.70 16.10 -1.28
N TRP A 32 -5.77 15.16 -1.50
CA TRP A 32 -6.07 13.83 -2.02
C TRP A 32 -6.04 12.79 -0.89
N SER A 33 -7.19 12.18 -0.58
CA SER A 33 -7.35 11.18 0.49
C SER A 33 -7.84 9.85 -0.06
N ALA A 34 -7.75 8.77 0.74
CA ALA A 34 -8.31 7.47 0.37
C ALA A 34 -9.84 7.54 0.15
N ARG A 35 -10.56 8.32 0.98
CA ARG A 35 -12.00 8.52 0.82
C ARG A 35 -12.33 9.26 -0.48
N LYS A 36 -11.52 10.26 -0.85
CA LYS A 36 -11.64 10.94 -2.15
C LYS A 36 -11.35 10.00 -3.32
N ALA A 37 -10.38 9.09 -3.18
CA ALA A 37 -10.13 8.08 -4.21
C ALA A 37 -11.33 7.14 -4.41
N GLN A 38 -12.03 6.76 -3.33
CA GLN A 38 -13.28 5.99 -3.42
C GLN A 38 -14.38 6.78 -4.15
N ILE A 39 -14.59 8.04 -3.76
CA ILE A 39 -15.59 8.93 -4.38
C ILE A 39 -15.27 9.13 -5.87
N ALA A 40 -14.02 9.46 -6.22
CA ALA A 40 -13.59 9.63 -7.60
C ALA A 40 -13.76 8.36 -8.43
N THR A 41 -13.57 7.18 -7.83
CA THR A 41 -13.81 5.90 -8.51
C THR A 41 -15.29 5.68 -8.81
N ALA A 42 -16.18 6.05 -7.88
CA ALA A 42 -17.62 5.97 -8.08
C ALA A 42 -18.09 6.96 -9.15
N GLU A 43 -17.65 8.22 -9.07
CA GLU A 43 -18.03 9.26 -10.03
C GLU A 43 -17.49 8.97 -11.42
N TYR A 44 -16.25 8.48 -11.54
CA TYR A 44 -15.67 8.06 -12.82
C TYR A 44 -16.53 6.99 -13.51
N LYS A 45 -17.02 5.99 -12.77
CA LYS A 45 -17.92 4.98 -13.32
C LYS A 45 -19.28 5.56 -13.71
N LYS A 46 -19.82 6.47 -12.88
CA LYS A 46 -21.09 7.14 -13.14
C LYS A 46 -21.05 8.01 -14.40
N GLU A 47 -19.91 8.66 -14.68
CA GLU A 47 -19.68 9.42 -15.92
C GLU A 47 -19.30 8.52 -17.12
N GLY A 48 -19.47 7.20 -17.03
CA GLY A 48 -19.22 6.25 -18.14
C GLY A 48 -17.80 5.69 -18.21
N GLY A 49 -16.96 5.99 -17.23
CA GLY A 49 -15.58 5.52 -17.15
C GLY A 49 -15.45 4.01 -16.94
N GLY A 50 -14.75 3.35 -17.87
CA GLY A 50 -14.50 1.91 -17.86
C GLY A 50 -13.09 1.52 -17.39
N TYR A 51 -12.88 0.20 -17.31
CA TYR A 51 -11.59 -0.41 -16.98
C TYR A 51 -11.28 -1.56 -17.95
N ALA A 52 -10.03 -1.64 -18.42
CA ALA A 52 -9.53 -2.69 -19.29
C ALA A 52 -8.44 -3.53 -18.60
N GLY A 53 -8.45 -4.83 -18.87
CA GLY A 53 -7.46 -5.79 -18.35
C GLY A 53 -8.00 -6.69 -17.24
N LYS A 54 -7.40 -7.87 -17.11
CA LYS A 54 -7.78 -8.88 -16.11
C LYS A 54 -7.28 -8.47 -14.73
N LYS A 55 -8.14 -8.57 -13.72
CA LYS A 55 -7.73 -8.52 -12.31
C LYS A 55 -6.94 -9.79 -12.01
N THR A 56 -5.72 -9.67 -11.51
CA THR A 56 -4.96 -10.83 -11.04
C THR A 56 -5.26 -11.11 -9.57
N ALA A 57 -5.32 -12.38 -9.18
CA ALA A 57 -5.52 -12.79 -7.77
C ALA A 57 -4.35 -12.39 -6.85
N ASP A 58 -3.18 -12.09 -7.41
CA ASP A 58 -2.00 -11.58 -6.70
C ASP A 58 -2.22 -10.11 -6.30
N ASN A 59 -2.86 -9.88 -5.14
CA ASN A 59 -3.34 -8.58 -4.69
C ASN A 59 -2.63 -8.10 -3.41
N HIS A 60 -1.71 -7.14 -3.55
CA HIS A 60 -1.04 -6.48 -2.43
C HIS A 60 -2.02 -5.72 -1.51
N LEU A 61 -3.25 -5.41 -1.96
CA LEU A 61 -4.27 -4.80 -1.10
C LEU A 61 -4.79 -5.78 -0.04
N GLN A 62 -4.80 -7.09 -0.33
CA GLN A 62 -5.22 -8.09 0.65
C GLN A 62 -4.23 -8.08 1.82
N GLN A 63 -2.94 -8.19 1.51
CA GLN A 63 -1.87 -8.08 2.51
C GLN A 63 -1.96 -6.79 3.33
N TRP A 64 -2.24 -5.66 2.67
CA TRP A 64 -2.39 -4.38 3.36
C TRP A 64 -3.62 -4.36 4.29
N THR A 65 -4.71 -5.02 3.89
CA THR A 65 -5.94 -5.15 4.69
C THR A 65 -5.74 -6.06 5.90
N ASP A 66 -4.97 -7.13 5.74
CA ASP A 66 -4.71 -8.12 6.79
C ASP A 66 -3.69 -7.62 7.84
N GLU A 67 -2.97 -6.53 7.55
CA GLU A 67 -2.06 -5.93 8.52
C GLU A 67 -2.84 -5.33 9.71
N GLU A 68 -2.39 -5.61 10.94
CA GLU A 68 -2.93 -4.99 12.14
C GLU A 68 -2.43 -3.54 12.27
N TRP A 69 -3.20 -2.58 11.77
CA TRP A 69 -2.85 -1.16 11.81
C TRP A 69 -3.23 -0.48 13.13
N GLY A 70 -2.32 0.31 13.70
CA GLY A 70 -2.58 1.02 14.96
C GLY A 70 -1.48 1.98 15.38
N THR A 71 -1.70 2.61 16.54
CA THR A 71 -0.71 3.39 17.28
C THR A 71 -0.14 2.55 18.43
N LYS A 72 0.91 3.04 19.11
CA LYS A 72 1.50 2.35 20.26
C LYS A 72 0.58 2.39 21.48
N SER A 73 -0.15 3.48 21.67
CA SER A 73 -1.13 3.61 22.77
C SER A 73 -2.50 2.99 22.49
N GLY A 74 -2.78 2.54 21.26
CA GLY A 74 -4.11 2.11 20.84
C GLY A 74 -5.10 3.26 20.61
N LYS A 75 -4.75 4.50 20.95
CA LYS A 75 -5.60 5.68 20.74
C LYS A 75 -5.55 6.16 19.30
N ALA A 76 -6.58 6.91 18.90
CA ALA A 76 -6.67 7.45 17.54
C ALA A 76 -5.46 8.34 17.21
N SER A 77 -4.80 8.03 16.09
CA SER A 77 -3.63 8.79 15.59
C SER A 77 -3.95 10.26 15.29
N GLY A 78 -5.22 10.56 14.99
CA GLY A 78 -5.73 11.92 14.78
C GLY A 78 -5.74 12.76 16.06
N GLU A 79 -6.01 12.14 17.22
CA GLU A 79 -6.07 12.80 18.52
C GLU A 79 -4.68 12.95 19.13
N THR A 80 -3.93 11.85 19.18
CA THR A 80 -2.62 11.83 19.87
C THR A 80 -1.49 12.36 19.00
N GLY A 81 -1.69 12.44 17.69
CA GLY A 81 -0.63 12.71 16.73
C GLY A 81 0.37 11.55 16.59
N GLU A 82 0.15 10.41 17.23
CA GLU A 82 1.02 9.24 17.16
C GLU A 82 1.15 8.69 15.75
N ARG A 83 2.28 8.03 15.48
CA ARG A 83 2.51 7.40 14.18
C ARG A 83 1.62 6.17 14.01
N TYR A 84 0.75 6.18 13.00
CA TYR A 84 -0.06 5.04 12.60
C TYR A 84 0.75 4.10 11.71
N LEU A 85 0.96 2.87 12.17
CA LEU A 85 1.80 1.85 11.51
C LEU A 85 1.18 0.46 11.66
N PRO A 86 1.54 -0.47 10.76
CA PRO A 86 1.22 -1.86 11.00
C PRO A 86 2.02 -2.39 12.19
N LYS A 87 1.43 -3.31 12.94
CA LYS A 87 1.96 -3.86 14.20
C LYS A 87 3.38 -4.36 14.06
N LYS A 88 3.66 -5.18 13.03
CA LYS A 88 5.02 -5.70 12.75
C LYS A 88 6.05 -4.58 12.61
N ALA A 89 5.72 -3.49 11.92
CA ALA A 89 6.62 -2.34 11.81
C ALA A 89 6.77 -1.60 13.14
N ARG A 90 5.71 -1.46 13.92
CA ARG A 90 5.73 -0.80 15.23
C ARG A 90 6.59 -1.55 16.23
N GLU A 91 6.55 -2.88 16.25
CA GLU A 91 7.33 -3.75 17.15
C GLU A 91 8.83 -3.77 16.80
N THR A 92 9.19 -3.56 15.53
CA THR A 92 10.62 -3.47 15.12
C THR A 92 11.28 -2.13 15.45
N LEU A 93 10.50 -1.10 15.77
CA LEU A 93 11.04 0.20 16.13
C LEU A 93 11.35 0.22 17.63
N THR A 94 12.51 0.77 17.98
CA THR A 94 12.78 1.11 19.37
C THR A 94 11.86 2.25 19.82
N ASP A 95 11.70 2.38 21.14
CA ASP A 95 10.87 3.43 21.75
C ASP A 95 11.32 4.83 21.34
N THR A 96 12.63 5.06 21.25
CA THR A 96 13.22 6.31 20.82
C THR A 96 12.94 6.60 19.34
N GLU A 97 13.02 5.60 18.48
CA GLU A 97 12.70 5.73 17.05
C GLU A 97 11.22 5.99 16.80
N TYR A 98 10.33 5.29 17.51
CA TYR A 98 8.89 5.53 17.44
C TYR A 98 8.53 6.92 17.97
N ALA A 99 9.14 7.35 19.07
CA ALA A 99 8.95 8.67 19.64
C ALA A 99 9.43 9.78 18.68
N ALA A 100 10.62 9.65 18.10
CA ALA A 100 11.15 10.60 17.12
C ALA A 100 10.26 10.66 15.86
N SER A 101 9.78 9.51 15.39
CA SER A 101 8.84 9.43 14.27
C SER A 101 7.52 10.11 14.60
N THR A 102 6.98 9.91 15.80
CA THR A 102 5.75 10.58 16.27
C THR A 102 5.95 12.08 16.43
N ALA A 103 7.06 12.53 17.02
CA ALA A 103 7.40 13.95 17.15
C ALA A 103 7.47 14.64 15.79
N LYS A 104 8.09 13.98 14.80
CA LYS A 104 8.12 14.47 13.40
C LYS A 104 6.73 14.60 12.80
N LYS A 105 5.84 13.62 13.02
CA LYS A 105 4.43 13.67 12.58
C LYS A 105 3.73 14.87 13.18
N ARG A 106 3.79 15.02 14.51
CA ARG A 106 3.18 16.15 15.22
C ARG A 106 3.68 17.50 14.70
N ALA A 107 4.99 17.63 14.47
CA ALA A 107 5.58 18.85 13.93
C ALA A 107 5.09 19.18 12.51
N ASP A 108 5.02 18.19 11.62
CA ASP A 108 4.50 18.39 10.26
C ASP A 108 2.99 18.69 10.26
N THR A 109 2.21 18.02 11.12
CA THR A 109 0.77 18.27 11.28
C THR A 109 0.50 19.69 11.77
N ARG A 110 1.28 20.20 12.74
CA ARG A 110 1.19 21.61 13.19
C ARG A 110 1.49 22.60 12.07
N LYS A 111 2.35 22.22 11.12
CA LYS A 111 2.64 23.00 9.90
C LYS A 111 1.58 22.85 8.80
N GLY A 112 0.43 22.24 9.10
CA GLY A 112 -0.65 22.03 8.15
C GLY A 112 -0.37 20.99 7.06
N LYS A 113 0.72 20.22 7.16
CA LYS A 113 1.08 19.22 6.15
C LYS A 113 0.15 18.02 6.24
N GLN A 114 -0.44 17.63 5.12
CA GLN A 114 -1.26 16.42 5.01
C GLN A 114 -0.44 15.15 5.26
N PHE A 115 0.81 15.10 4.80
CA PHE A 115 1.68 13.94 4.91
C PHE A 115 2.97 14.29 5.66
N SER A 116 3.45 13.35 6.48
CA SER A 116 4.70 13.48 7.23
C SER A 116 5.62 12.32 6.91
N LYS A 117 6.78 12.62 6.32
CA LYS A 117 7.85 11.65 6.08
C LYS A 117 8.45 11.20 7.41
N GLN A 118 8.59 9.89 7.60
CA GLN A 118 9.28 9.32 8.76
C GLN A 118 10.78 9.63 8.70
N PRO A 119 11.46 9.75 9.86
CA PRO A 119 12.93 9.76 9.93
C PRO A 119 13.51 8.54 9.21
N LYS A 120 14.66 8.71 8.53
CA LYS A 120 15.22 7.72 7.60
C LYS A 120 15.40 6.33 8.22
N ALA A 121 16.08 6.25 9.38
CA ALA A 121 16.32 4.98 10.07
C ALA A 121 15.02 4.24 10.43
N ALA A 122 14.04 4.96 11.00
CA ALA A 122 12.74 4.39 11.33
C ALA A 122 11.96 3.96 10.06
N ALA A 123 12.05 4.73 8.97
CA ALA A 123 11.42 4.41 7.70
C ALA A 123 11.99 3.12 7.09
N GLU A 124 13.32 2.95 7.16
CA GLU A 124 14.03 1.76 6.64
C GLU A 124 13.66 0.50 7.43
N LYS A 125 13.69 0.56 8.77
CA LYS A 125 13.25 -0.56 9.62
C LYS A 125 11.78 -0.93 9.40
N ALA A 126 10.89 0.07 9.39
CA ALA A 126 9.47 -0.15 9.14
C ALA A 126 9.19 -0.70 7.72
N ALA A 127 10.02 -0.34 6.73
CA ALA A 127 9.94 -0.91 5.39
C ALA A 127 10.44 -2.35 5.33
N ALA A 128 11.53 -2.66 6.02
CA ALA A 128 12.05 -4.02 6.13
C ALA A 128 11.04 -4.95 6.82
N ALA A 129 10.41 -4.51 7.91
CA ALA A 129 9.41 -5.28 8.64
C ALA A 129 8.19 -5.66 7.78
N ARG A 130 7.69 -4.74 6.94
CA ARG A 130 6.59 -5.00 6.00
C ARG A 130 6.99 -5.99 4.91
N LYS A 131 8.24 -5.93 4.44
CA LYS A 131 8.80 -6.91 3.48
C LYS A 131 9.09 -8.27 4.12
N ALA A 132 9.37 -8.33 5.42
CA ALA A 132 9.53 -9.60 6.13
C ALA A 132 8.17 -10.28 6.37
N GLY A 133 7.10 -9.49 6.56
CA GLY A 133 5.72 -9.98 6.66
C GLY A 133 5.24 -10.78 5.44
N THR A 134 5.86 -10.59 4.27
CA THR A 134 5.61 -11.38 3.05
C THR A 134 5.97 -12.86 3.18
N ALA A 135 6.69 -13.28 4.22
CA ALA A 135 7.10 -14.67 4.47
C ALA A 135 6.22 -15.42 5.49
N SER A 136 5.24 -14.75 6.11
CA SER A 136 4.48 -15.30 7.24
C SER A 136 2.98 -15.06 7.06
N GLY A 137 2.44 -15.68 6.01
CA GLY A 137 1.02 -15.80 5.71
C GLY A 137 0.81 -17.09 4.93
N THR A 138 0.58 -18.18 5.67
CA THR A 138 0.35 -19.55 5.19
C THR A 138 1.58 -20.22 4.56
N SER A 139 1.73 -21.52 4.81
CA SER A 139 2.75 -22.43 4.25
C SER A 139 2.67 -22.57 2.72
N GLU A 140 2.73 -21.47 1.98
CA GLU A 140 2.79 -21.43 0.52
C GLU A 140 3.98 -20.56 0.08
N THR A 141 4.98 -21.20 -0.52
CA THR A 141 6.17 -20.58 -1.13
C THR A 141 5.82 -19.24 -1.79
N THR A 142 6.44 -18.14 -1.33
CA THR A 142 6.09 -16.81 -1.85
C THR A 142 6.43 -16.72 -3.33
N LYS A 143 5.74 -15.87 -4.11
CA LYS A 143 6.08 -15.67 -5.52
C LYS A 143 7.55 -15.29 -5.72
N THR A 144 8.13 -14.55 -4.77
CA THR A 144 9.54 -14.17 -4.76
C THR A 144 10.45 -15.38 -4.58
N GLU A 145 10.07 -16.31 -3.70
CA GLU A 145 10.81 -17.56 -3.51
C GLU A 145 10.70 -18.49 -4.71
N LEU A 146 9.50 -18.60 -5.30
CA LEU A 146 9.28 -19.33 -6.54
C LEU A 146 10.08 -18.71 -7.70
N MET A 147 10.14 -17.38 -7.81
CA MET A 147 11.01 -16.69 -8.77
C MET A 147 12.49 -16.99 -8.54
N ARG A 148 12.93 -17.06 -7.27
CA ARG A 148 14.31 -17.40 -6.91
C ARG A 148 14.64 -18.84 -7.29
N LYS A 149 13.76 -19.81 -6.99
CA LYS A 149 13.89 -21.21 -7.39
C LYS A 149 13.88 -21.37 -8.92
N ALA A 150 12.93 -20.74 -9.60
CA ALA A 150 12.84 -20.74 -11.06
C ALA A 150 14.07 -20.12 -11.72
N ARG A 151 14.70 -19.12 -11.09
CA ARG A 151 15.99 -18.57 -11.54
C ARG A 151 17.12 -19.59 -11.36
N ALA A 152 17.18 -20.29 -10.23
CA ALA A 152 18.19 -21.32 -9.99
C ALA A 152 18.07 -22.51 -10.97
N GLN A 153 16.85 -22.85 -11.38
CA GLN A 153 16.55 -23.91 -12.36
C GLN A 153 16.55 -23.42 -13.82
N ASN A 154 16.93 -22.17 -14.08
CA ASN A 154 16.95 -21.56 -15.43
C ASN A 154 15.62 -21.65 -16.20
N VAL A 155 14.48 -21.60 -15.50
CA VAL A 155 13.15 -21.67 -16.12
C VAL A 155 12.97 -20.53 -17.15
N PRO A 156 12.76 -20.83 -18.44
CA PRO A 156 12.55 -19.82 -19.47
C PRO A 156 11.21 -19.12 -19.26
N GLY A 157 11.16 -17.82 -19.54
CA GLY A 157 9.91 -17.04 -19.40
C GLY A 157 9.43 -16.79 -17.96
N ARG A 158 10.19 -17.22 -16.93
CA ARG A 158 9.87 -17.06 -15.49
C ARG A 158 9.38 -15.65 -15.10
N SER A 159 9.90 -14.59 -15.71
CA SER A 159 9.51 -13.20 -15.40
C SER A 159 8.07 -12.85 -15.82
N ARG A 160 7.47 -13.60 -16.74
CA ARG A 160 6.09 -13.44 -17.22
C ARG A 160 5.10 -14.37 -16.50
N MET A 161 5.60 -15.31 -15.69
CA MET A 161 4.77 -16.30 -15.02
C MET A 161 4.06 -15.73 -13.77
N SER A 162 2.82 -16.19 -13.55
CA SER A 162 2.07 -15.97 -12.31
C SER A 162 2.66 -16.79 -11.15
N LYS A 163 2.22 -16.54 -9.89
CA LYS A 163 2.65 -17.35 -8.73
C LYS A 163 2.38 -18.85 -8.97
N ALA A 164 1.19 -19.19 -9.46
CA ALA A 164 0.81 -20.57 -9.75
C ALA A 164 1.65 -21.20 -10.87
N GLN A 165 1.92 -20.44 -11.94
CA GLN A 165 2.77 -20.91 -13.04
C GLN A 165 4.22 -21.12 -12.58
N LEU A 166 4.74 -20.24 -11.72
CA LEU A 166 6.06 -20.43 -11.11
C LEU A 166 6.08 -21.62 -10.16
N ALA A 167 5.02 -21.85 -9.37
CA ALA A 167 4.90 -23.02 -8.51
C ALA A 167 4.96 -24.31 -9.33
N HIS A 168 4.17 -24.41 -10.38
CA HIS A 168 4.22 -25.56 -11.30
C HIS A 168 5.60 -25.71 -11.94
N ALA A 169 6.18 -24.63 -12.45
CA ALA A 169 7.45 -24.67 -13.17
C ALA A 169 8.67 -25.02 -12.30
N VAL A 170 8.61 -24.84 -10.98
CA VAL A 170 9.71 -25.23 -10.08
C VAL A 170 9.61 -26.63 -9.51
N HIS A 171 8.44 -27.25 -9.66
CA HIS A 171 8.13 -28.62 -9.24
C HIS A 171 8.05 -29.62 -10.42
N ALA A 172 8.11 -29.11 -11.66
CA ALA A 172 8.25 -29.89 -12.88
C ALA A 172 9.73 -30.16 -13.17
#